data_AF-A0A0C3LXH4-F1
#
_entry.id   AF-A0A0C3LXH4-F1
#
_cell.length_a   1.000
_cell.length_b   1.000
_cell.length_c   1.000
_cell.angle_alpha   90.00
_cell.angle_beta   90.00
_cell.angle_gamma   90.00
#
_symmetry.space_group_name_H-M   'P 1'
#
loop_
_entity.id
_entity.type
_entity.pdbx_description
1 polymer ?
#
loop_
_entity_poly.entity_id
_entity_poly.type
_entity_poly.pdbx_seq_one_letter_code
_entity_poly.pdbx_strand_id
1 'polypeptide(L)'
;MALHRKLRGQLLRPELHRRSSANHRSVFFLGLLAGGPAAMWSSYIITMFFMFITAAVLAEICSALPLSGSIYIWAAESAGPKYARFVGIVVAWWTCTAWMTFAAYNCQTMANYIVSLLVVYEVDFPGGITMDNVKWRAFIWAISEGFLIVAIAMNYLPCKDNSYSGMG
;
A
#
# COMPACT_ATOMS: atom_id res chain seq x y z
N MET A 1 13.82 38.78 -20.01
CA MET A 1 13.43 37.35 -19.94
C MET A 1 13.96 36.61 -18.69
N ALA A 2 15.16 36.92 -18.18
CA ALA A 2 15.72 36.28 -16.97
C ALA A 2 15.00 36.66 -15.65
N LEU A 3 14.52 37.90 -15.52
CA LEU A 3 13.80 38.39 -14.33
C LEU A 3 12.49 37.63 -14.07
N HIS A 4 11.76 37.29 -15.14
CA HIS A 4 10.49 36.57 -15.08
C HIS A 4 10.66 35.08 -14.72
N ARG A 5 11.84 34.49 -14.94
CA ARG A 5 12.17 33.14 -14.42
C ARG A 5 12.53 33.17 -12.94
N LYS A 6 13.23 34.22 -12.47
CA LYS A 6 13.56 34.41 -11.05
C LYS A 6 12.32 34.61 -10.19
N LEU A 7 11.37 35.44 -10.64
CA LEU A 7 10.09 35.68 -9.95
C LEU A 7 9.21 34.42 -9.89
N ARG A 8 9.09 33.67 -10.99
CA ARG A 8 8.39 32.36 -10.98
C ARG A 8 9.03 31.39 -10.01
N GLY A 9 10.37 31.32 -9.99
CA GLY A 9 11.12 30.46 -9.08
C GLY A 9 11.02 30.85 -7.60
N GLN A 10 10.74 32.11 -7.26
CA GLN A 10 10.53 32.55 -5.87
C GLN A 10 9.08 32.45 -5.42
N LEU A 11 8.09 32.61 -6.30
CA LEU A 11 6.66 32.40 -5.98
C LEU A 11 6.28 30.92 -5.88
N LEU A 12 6.91 30.04 -6.66
CA LEU A 12 6.64 28.59 -6.61
C LEU A 12 7.27 27.91 -5.39
N ARG A 13 8.38 28.41 -4.83
CA ARG A 13 9.07 27.82 -3.67
C ARG A 13 8.23 27.79 -2.37
N PRO A 14 7.52 28.87 -1.95
CA PRO A 14 6.69 28.84 -0.75
C PRO A 14 5.45 27.97 -0.92
N GLU A 15 4.84 27.94 -2.11
CA GLU A 15 3.72 27.04 -2.43
C GLU A 15 4.15 25.57 -2.44
N LEU A 16 5.36 25.27 -2.95
CA LEU A 16 5.91 23.91 -2.92
C LEU A 16 6.16 23.43 -1.47
N HIS A 17 6.65 24.30 -0.59
CA HIS A 17 6.84 24.00 0.83
C HIS A 17 5.51 23.86 1.60
N ARG A 18 4.50 24.68 1.25
CA ARG A 18 3.14 24.59 1.82
C ARG A 18 2.39 23.33 1.37
N ARG A 19 2.63 22.86 0.13
CA ARG A 19 2.09 21.59 -0.39
C ARG A 19 2.78 20.36 0.22
N SER A 20 4.11 20.39 0.42
CA SER A 20 4.83 19.31 1.10
C SER A 20 4.34 19.09 2.54
N SER A 21 4.11 20.17 3.28
CA SER A 21 3.56 20.13 4.64
C SER A 21 2.05 19.80 4.71
N ALA A 22 1.33 19.79 3.59
CA ALA A 22 -0.11 19.49 3.57
C ALA A 22 -0.39 17.99 3.78
N ASN A 23 0.48 17.10 3.28
CA ASN A 23 0.27 15.65 3.36
C ASN A 23 0.39 15.09 4.78
N HIS A 24 1.29 15.64 5.59
CA HIS A 24 1.40 15.25 6.99
C HIS A 24 0.19 15.71 7.78
N ARG A 25 -0.29 16.93 7.50
CA ARG A 25 -1.44 17.52 8.18
C ARG A 25 -2.71 16.71 7.98
N SER A 26 -2.99 16.26 6.75
CA SER A 26 -4.21 15.48 6.46
C SER A 26 -4.29 14.17 7.26
N VAL A 27 -3.17 13.43 7.41
CA VAL A 27 -3.14 12.20 8.21
C VAL A 27 -3.39 12.49 9.70
N PHE A 28 -2.78 13.54 10.23
CA PHE A 28 -3.02 13.96 11.62
C PHE A 28 -4.47 14.44 11.81
N PHE A 29 -5.05 15.21 10.88
CA PHE A 29 -6.44 15.67 10.97
C PHE A 29 -7.44 14.51 10.91
N LEU A 30 -7.24 13.54 10.00
CA LEU A 30 -8.08 12.33 9.92
C LEU A 30 -8.01 11.50 11.21
N GLY A 31 -6.81 11.28 11.74
CA GLY A 31 -6.65 10.54 13.00
C GLY A 31 -7.12 11.32 14.23
N LEU A 32 -7.12 12.65 14.20
CA LEU A 32 -7.70 13.50 15.25
C LEU A 32 -9.22 13.39 15.28
N LEU A 33 -9.87 13.35 14.11
CA LEU A 33 -11.32 13.13 13.95
C LEU A 33 -11.76 11.71 14.36
N ALA A 34 -10.92 10.70 14.15
CA ALA A 34 -11.26 9.30 14.41
C ALA A 34 -11.07 8.84 15.88
N GLY A 35 -10.27 9.55 16.69
CA GLY A 35 -10.03 9.16 18.09
C GLY A 35 -9.15 10.12 18.91
N GLY A 36 -8.84 11.30 18.37
CA GLY A 36 -7.96 12.28 19.00
C GLY A 36 -6.46 11.91 18.95
N PRO A 37 -5.57 12.85 19.33
CA PRO A 37 -4.12 12.63 19.31
C PRO A 37 -3.69 11.44 20.18
N ALA A 38 -4.36 11.25 21.33
CA ALA A 38 -4.01 10.20 22.29
C ALA A 38 -4.22 8.78 21.72
N ALA A 39 -5.28 8.56 20.94
CA ALA A 39 -5.54 7.26 20.32
C ALA A 39 -4.53 6.95 19.20
N MET A 40 -4.08 7.96 18.45
CA MET A 40 -3.02 7.77 17.45
C MET A 40 -1.70 7.36 18.12
N TRP A 41 -1.32 8.04 19.21
CA TRP A 41 -0.08 7.73 19.92
C TRP A 41 -0.12 6.36 20.59
N SER A 42 -1.25 5.98 21.22
CA SER A 42 -1.37 4.68 21.87
C SER A 42 -1.34 3.53 20.86
N SER A 43 -2.09 3.64 19.76
CA SER A 43 -2.10 2.62 18.69
C SER A 43 -0.73 2.48 18.01
N TYR A 44 0.01 3.59 17.84
CA TYR A 44 1.36 3.56 17.29
C TYR A 44 2.35 2.82 18.19
N ILE A 45 2.36 3.11 19.49
CA ILE A 45 3.25 2.43 20.45
C ILE A 45 2.93 0.93 20.53
N ILE A 46 1.65 0.58 20.55
CA ILE A 46 1.20 -0.82 20.54
C ILE A 46 1.72 -1.50 19.28
N THR A 47 1.48 -0.93 18.10
CA THR A 47 1.93 -1.50 16.82
C THR A 47 3.45 -1.67 16.77
N MET A 48 4.20 -0.69 17.27
CA MET A 48 5.67 -0.75 17.35
C MET A 48 6.13 -1.97 18.16
N PHE A 49 5.57 -2.17 19.35
CA PHE A 49 5.92 -3.30 20.22
C PHE A 49 5.66 -4.65 19.56
N PHE A 50 4.49 -4.85 18.94
CA PHE A 50 4.16 -6.09 18.22
C PHE A 50 5.07 -6.31 16.99
N MET A 51 5.47 -5.24 16.30
CA MET A 51 6.40 -5.32 15.18
C MET A 51 7.81 -5.74 15.63
N PHE A 52 8.29 -5.23 16.77
CA PHE A 52 9.59 -5.63 17.33
C PHE A 52 9.60 -7.11 17.74
N ILE A 53 8.52 -7.62 18.34
CA ILE A 53 8.41 -9.05 18.65
C ILE A 53 8.47 -9.88 17.37
N THR A 54 7.71 -9.48 16.34
CA THR A 54 7.70 -10.18 15.05
C THR A 54 9.09 -10.19 14.42
N ALA A 55 9.80 -9.06 14.45
CA ALA A 55 11.17 -8.94 13.94
C ALA A 55 12.17 -9.80 14.73
N ALA A 56 12.05 -9.86 16.06
CA ALA A 56 12.91 -10.70 16.90
C ALA A 56 12.73 -12.19 16.58
N VAL A 57 11.48 -12.67 16.48
CA VAL A 57 11.19 -14.06 16.10
C VAL A 57 11.72 -14.38 14.71
N LEU A 58 11.56 -13.45 13.76
CA LEU A 58 12.10 -13.62 12.41
C LEU A 58 13.63 -13.70 12.42
N ALA A 59 14.30 -12.87 13.24
CA ALA A 59 15.75 -12.90 13.37
C ALA A 59 16.26 -14.24 13.94
N GLU A 60 15.58 -14.81 14.93
CA GLU A 60 15.90 -16.15 15.48
C GLU A 60 15.72 -17.26 14.44
N ILE A 61 14.68 -17.19 13.61
CA ILE A 61 14.46 -18.15 12.53
C ILE A 61 15.56 -18.02 11.45
N CYS A 62 15.91 -16.80 11.05
CA CYS A 62 16.95 -16.53 10.07
C CYS A 62 18.35 -16.94 10.54
N SER A 63 18.62 -16.94 11.85
CA SER A 63 19.89 -17.40 12.41
C SER A 63 19.98 -18.93 12.53
N ALA A 64 18.85 -19.59 12.82
CA ALA A 64 18.78 -21.05 12.95
C ALA A 64 18.75 -21.79 11.60
N LEU A 65 18.17 -21.18 10.56
CA LEU A 65 17.94 -21.81 9.26
C LEU A 65 18.35 -20.87 8.11
N PRO A 66 19.55 -21.00 7.53
CA PRO A 66 19.96 -20.26 6.34
C PRO A 66 19.34 -20.88 5.07
N LEU A 67 18.03 -21.15 5.10
CA LEU A 67 17.30 -21.77 4.00
C LEU A 67 16.61 -20.67 3.20
N SER A 68 16.92 -20.57 1.91
CA SER A 68 16.24 -19.68 0.96
C SER A 68 14.82 -20.21 0.69
N GLY A 69 13.99 -20.08 1.71
CA GLY A 69 12.59 -20.46 1.73
C GLY A 69 11.76 -19.21 2.01
N SER A 70 10.54 -19.22 1.52
CA SER A 70 9.50 -18.27 1.90
C SER A 70 9.00 -18.57 3.33
N ILE A 71 8.30 -17.61 3.94
CA ILE A 71 7.88 -17.66 5.36
C ILE A 71 7.10 -18.94 5.72
N TYR A 72 6.33 -19.50 4.80
CA TYR A 72 5.58 -20.74 5.01
C TYR A 72 6.48 -22.00 5.05
N ILE A 73 7.62 -21.98 4.35
CA ILE A 73 8.64 -23.04 4.44
C ILE A 73 9.31 -22.97 5.81
N TRP A 74 9.69 -21.76 6.26
CA TRP A 74 10.25 -21.57 7.60
C TRP A 74 9.28 -22.01 8.72
N ALA A 75 7.97 -21.77 8.53
CA ALA A 75 6.94 -22.23 9.46
C ALA A 75 6.73 -23.76 9.44
N ALA A 76 6.92 -24.40 8.28
CA ALA A 76 6.82 -25.85 8.16
C ALA A 76 8.01 -26.55 8.86
N GLU A 77 9.23 -26.02 8.69
CA GLU A 77 10.43 -26.55 9.35
C GLU A 77 10.39 -26.38 10.87
N SER A 78 9.89 -25.26 11.38
CA SER A 78 9.78 -25.03 12.82
C SER A 78 8.70 -25.86 13.52
N ALA A 79 7.70 -26.35 12.78
CA ALA A 79 6.61 -27.18 13.31
C ALA A 79 6.93 -28.68 13.44
N GLY A 80 8.10 -29.12 12.95
CA GLY A 80 8.55 -30.51 13.01
C GLY A 80 7.83 -31.48 12.04
N PRO A 81 8.36 -32.70 11.85
CA PRO A 81 7.97 -33.60 10.75
C PRO A 81 6.52 -34.09 10.78
N LYS A 82 5.86 -34.02 11.95
CA LYS A 82 4.48 -34.46 12.12
C LYS A 82 3.44 -33.40 11.73
N TYR A 83 3.76 -32.11 11.91
CA TYR A 83 2.80 -31.01 11.69
C TYR A 83 3.24 -30.01 10.61
N ALA A 84 4.44 -30.16 10.04
CA ALA A 84 5.01 -29.30 9.00
C ALA A 84 4.03 -28.97 7.87
N ARG A 85 3.33 -29.99 7.32
CA ARG A 85 2.41 -29.80 6.20
C ARG A 85 1.17 -28.97 6.56
N PHE A 86 0.63 -29.16 7.76
CA PHE A 86 -0.55 -28.42 8.20
C PHE A 86 -0.20 -26.95 8.48
N VAL A 87 0.87 -26.71 9.24
CA VAL A 87 1.32 -25.36 9.58
C VAL A 87 1.74 -24.59 8.32
N GLY A 88 2.48 -25.23 7.41
CA GLY A 88 2.86 -24.62 6.14
C GLY A 88 1.67 -24.19 5.27
N ILE A 89 0.61 -25.01 5.18
CA ILE A 89 -0.62 -24.67 4.43
C ILE A 89 -1.35 -23.49 5.08
N VAL A 90 -1.48 -23.49 6.42
CA VAL A 90 -2.14 -22.40 7.15
C VAL A 90 -1.41 -21.08 6.94
N VAL A 91 -0.07 -21.07 7.06
CA VAL A 91 0.74 -19.86 6.83
C VAL A 91 0.67 -19.42 5.37
N ALA A 92 0.77 -20.34 4.41
CA ALA A 92 0.66 -20.02 2.99
C ALA A 92 -0.71 -19.40 2.64
N TRP A 93 -1.79 -19.98 3.16
CA TRP A 93 -3.14 -19.45 2.99
C TRP A 93 -3.29 -18.03 3.56
N TRP A 94 -2.77 -17.82 4.77
CA TRP A 94 -2.82 -16.51 5.42
C TRP A 94 -2.05 -15.46 4.62
N THR A 95 -0.82 -15.77 4.20
CA THR A 95 0.01 -14.87 3.39
C THR A 95 -0.67 -14.54 2.06
N CYS A 96 -1.19 -15.53 1.33
CA CYS A 96 -1.89 -15.29 0.06
C CYS A 96 -3.09 -14.36 0.26
N THR A 97 -3.92 -14.62 1.27
CA THR A 97 -5.11 -13.82 1.57
C THR A 97 -4.76 -12.38 1.96
N ALA A 98 -3.71 -12.20 2.76
CA ALA A 98 -3.22 -10.89 3.15
C ALA A 98 -2.77 -10.06 1.93
N TRP A 99 -1.96 -10.64 1.04
CA TRP A 99 -1.49 -9.94 -0.15
C TRP A 99 -2.60 -9.63 -1.16
N MET A 100 -3.55 -10.56 -1.36
CA MET A 100 -4.72 -10.31 -2.22
C MET A 100 -5.58 -9.17 -1.68
N THR A 101 -5.85 -9.16 -0.37
CA THR A 101 -6.64 -8.09 0.27
C THR A 101 -5.92 -6.75 0.22
N PHE A 102 -4.59 -6.75 0.42
CA PHE A 102 -3.79 -5.54 0.34
C PHE A 102 -3.78 -4.94 -1.07
N ALA A 103 -3.58 -5.77 -2.10
CA ALA A 103 -3.64 -5.32 -3.50
C ALA A 103 -5.00 -4.71 -3.84
N ALA A 104 -6.10 -5.40 -3.46
CA ALA A 104 -7.46 -4.90 -3.66
C ALA A 104 -7.72 -3.57 -2.95
N TYR A 105 -7.26 -3.44 -1.68
CA TYR A 105 -7.40 -2.21 -0.90
C TYR A 105 -6.68 -1.01 -1.55
N ASN A 106 -5.47 -1.20 -2.07
CA ASN A 106 -4.74 -0.13 -2.74
C ASN A 106 -5.45 0.35 -4.02
N CYS A 107 -5.94 -0.58 -4.84
CA CYS A 107 -6.70 -0.25 -6.06
C CYS A 107 -8.00 0.51 -5.71
N GLN A 108 -8.72 0.04 -4.69
CA GLN A 108 -9.94 0.67 -4.21
C GLN A 108 -9.69 2.08 -3.66
N THR A 109 -8.60 2.26 -2.92
CA THR A 109 -8.21 3.57 -2.36
C THR A 109 -7.86 4.55 -3.48
N MET A 110 -7.10 4.11 -4.48
CA MET A 110 -6.76 4.92 -5.65
C MET A 110 -8.00 5.33 -6.45
N ALA A 111 -8.95 4.41 -6.66
CA ALA A 111 -10.22 4.70 -7.31
C ALA A 111 -11.01 5.79 -6.56
N ASN A 112 -11.08 5.70 -5.22
CA ASN A 112 -11.73 6.72 -4.40
C ASN A 112 -11.03 8.09 -4.48
N TYR A 113 -9.70 8.14 -4.58
CA TYR A 113 -8.98 9.40 -4.78
C TYR A 113 -9.29 10.04 -6.14
N ILE A 114 -9.38 9.25 -7.20
CA ILE A 114 -9.71 9.74 -8.55
C ILE A 114 -11.16 10.23 -8.60
N VAL A 115 -12.06 9.47 -8.02
CA VAL A 115 -13.48 9.84 -7.96
C VAL A 115 -13.71 11.09 -7.11
N SER A 116 -12.89 11.32 -6.08
CA SER A 116 -12.91 12.57 -5.32
C SER A 116 -12.57 13.80 -6.18
N LEU A 117 -11.79 13.66 -7.25
CA LEU A 117 -11.52 14.76 -8.19
C LEU A 117 -12.76 15.11 -9.03
N LEU A 118 -13.57 14.12 -9.42
CA LEU A 118 -14.80 14.37 -10.19
C LEU A 118 -15.81 15.22 -9.39
N VAL A 119 -15.86 15.01 -8.07
CA VAL A 119 -16.66 15.84 -7.15
C VAL A 119 -16.12 17.28 -7.08
N VAL A 120 -14.80 17.46 -7.06
CA VAL A 120 -14.17 18.79 -7.05
C VAL A 120 -14.39 19.56 -8.35
N TYR A 121 -14.48 18.87 -9.49
CA TYR A 121 -14.73 19.47 -10.80
C TYR A 121 -16.24 19.67 -11.10
N GLU A 122 -17.12 19.47 -10.11
CA GLU A 122 -18.58 19.62 -10.24
C GLU A 122 -19.18 18.85 -11.43
N VAL A 123 -18.57 17.71 -11.79
CA VAL A 123 -19.10 16.85 -12.85
C VAL A 123 -20.23 16.02 -12.27
N ASP A 124 -21.47 16.40 -12.58
CA ASP A 124 -22.68 15.74 -12.08
C ASP A 124 -22.83 14.34 -12.68
N PHE A 125 -22.77 13.31 -11.85
CA PHE A 125 -23.05 11.94 -12.25
C PHE A 125 -24.55 11.63 -12.06
N PRO A 126 -25.24 11.11 -13.09
CA PRO A 126 -26.68 10.88 -13.03
C PRO A 126 -27.02 9.82 -11.99
N GLY A 127 -27.60 10.28 -10.87
CA GLY A 127 -28.08 9.48 -9.76
C GLY A 127 -27.35 9.69 -8.42
N GLY A 128 -26.49 10.70 -8.31
CA GLY A 128 -25.87 11.10 -7.06
C GLY A 128 -24.65 10.28 -6.65
N ILE A 129 -23.80 10.89 -5.83
CA ILE A 129 -22.51 10.38 -5.36
C ILE A 129 -22.62 9.53 -4.08
N THR A 130 -23.85 9.29 -3.61
CA THR A 130 -24.12 8.56 -2.37
C THR A 130 -24.02 7.05 -2.60
N MET A 131 -23.55 6.31 -1.59
CA MET A 131 -23.34 4.86 -1.66
C MET A 131 -24.63 4.04 -1.89
N ASP A 132 -25.80 4.67 -1.78
CA ASP A 132 -27.11 4.08 -2.05
C ASP A 132 -27.33 3.79 -3.55
N ASN A 133 -26.58 4.46 -4.44
CA ASN A 133 -26.69 4.24 -5.86
C ASN A 133 -25.75 3.12 -6.35
N VAL A 134 -26.35 2.03 -6.83
CA VAL A 134 -25.63 0.89 -7.40
C VAL A 134 -24.76 1.29 -8.60
N LYS A 135 -25.17 2.31 -9.38
CA LYS A 135 -24.40 2.82 -10.53
C LYS A 135 -23.08 3.45 -10.08
N TRP A 136 -23.08 4.16 -8.96
CA TRP A 136 -21.88 4.80 -8.40
C TRP A 136 -20.90 3.76 -7.86
N ARG A 137 -21.40 2.73 -7.17
CA ARG A 137 -20.57 1.62 -6.67
C ARG A 137 -19.95 0.82 -7.81
N ALA A 138 -20.72 0.54 -8.86
CA ALA A 138 -20.23 -0.13 -10.06
C ALA A 138 -19.16 0.71 -10.78
N PHE A 139 -19.31 2.03 -10.81
CA PHE A 139 -18.33 2.94 -11.40
C PHE A 139 -16.99 2.92 -10.66
N ILE A 140 -17.01 3.01 -9.32
CA ILE A 140 -15.79 2.93 -8.50
C ILE A 140 -15.14 1.55 -8.67
N TRP A 141 -15.92 0.48 -8.68
CA TRP A 141 -15.43 -0.87 -8.90
C TRP A 141 -14.76 -1.04 -10.27
N ALA A 142 -15.38 -0.53 -11.34
CA ALA A 142 -14.82 -0.58 -12.69
C ALA A 142 -13.48 0.15 -12.81
N ILE A 143 -13.34 1.31 -12.15
CA ILE A 143 -12.05 2.03 -12.09
C ILE A 143 -11.00 1.20 -11.32
N SER A 144 -11.38 0.60 -10.19
CA SER A 144 -10.49 -0.24 -9.39
C SER A 144 -9.99 -1.46 -10.17
N GLU A 145 -10.87 -2.15 -10.90
CA GLU A 145 -10.52 -3.26 -11.80
C GLU A 145 -9.57 -2.81 -12.92
N GLY A 146 -9.81 -1.64 -13.51
CA GLY A 146 -8.92 -1.05 -14.51
C GLY A 146 -7.50 -0.85 -13.98
N PHE A 147 -7.35 -0.36 -12.74
CA PHE A 147 -6.04 -0.21 -12.10
C PHE A 147 -5.36 -1.55 -11.81
N LEU A 148 -6.14 -2.55 -11.39
CA LEU A 148 -5.62 -3.89 -11.15
C LEU A 148 -5.06 -4.51 -12.44
N ILE A 149 -5.79 -4.39 -13.55
CA ILE A 149 -5.35 -4.90 -14.87
C ILE A 149 -4.06 -4.22 -15.32
N VAL A 150 -3.94 -2.90 -15.15
CA VAL A 150 -2.72 -2.16 -15.48
C VAL A 150 -1.55 -2.62 -14.60
N ALA A 151 -1.76 -2.79 -13.29
CA ALA A 151 -0.72 -3.28 -12.38
C ALA A 151 -0.26 -4.70 -12.74
N ILE A 152 -1.19 -5.57 -13.14
CA ILE A 152 -0.88 -6.92 -13.64
C ILE A 152 -0.08 -6.83 -14.95
N ALA A 153 -0.49 -5.98 -15.90
CA ALA A 153 0.22 -5.80 -17.16
C ALA A 153 1.66 -5.31 -16.96
N MET A 154 1.90 -4.45 -15.96
CA MET A 154 3.25 -4.00 -15.60
C MET A 154 4.14 -5.12 -15.06
N ASN A 155 3.58 -6.13 -14.39
CA ASN A 155 4.32 -7.31 -13.93
C ASN A 155 4.71 -8.26 -15.07
N TYR A 156 4.02 -8.19 -16.22
CA TYR A 156 4.34 -8.97 -17.41
C TYR A 156 5.41 -8.34 -18.30
N LEU A 157 5.90 -7.13 -17.99
CA LEU A 157 7.06 -6.57 -18.67
C LEU A 157 8.31 -7.35 -18.22
N PRO A 158 8.97 -8.11 -19.11
CA PRO A 158 10.19 -8.82 -18.75
C PRO A 158 11.28 -7.82 -18.35
N CYS A 159 12.02 -8.10 -17.27
CA CYS A 159 13.29 -7.43 -17.00
C CYS A 159 14.20 -7.64 -18.21
N LYS A 160 14.65 -6.55 -18.81
CA LYS A 160 15.62 -6.58 -19.89
C LYS A 160 16.99 -6.83 -19.26
N ASP A 161 17.35 -8.09 -19.10
CA ASP A 161 18.66 -8.52 -18.59
C ASP A 161 19.74 -8.20 -19.62
N ASN A 162 20.30 -6.99 -19.51
CA ASN A 162 21.34 -6.48 -20.42
C ASN A 162 22.75 -6.49 -19.77
N SER A 163 23.04 -7.40 -18.84
CA SER A 163 24.30 -7.34 -18.05
C SER A 163 25.18 -8.61 -18.01
N TYR A 164 24.85 -9.73 -18.66
CA TYR A 164 25.66 -10.96 -18.56
C TYR A 164 26.16 -11.55 -19.89
N SER A 165 26.38 -10.73 -20.93
CA SER A 165 26.86 -11.17 -22.26
C SER A 165 28.31 -10.76 -22.59
N GLY A 166 29.18 -10.55 -21.59
CA GLY A 166 30.54 -10.03 -21.82
C GLY A 166 31.66 -10.58 -20.93
N MET A 167 31.47 -11.72 -20.26
CA MET A 167 32.50 -12.37 -19.43
C MET A 167 32.81 -13.81 -19.90
N GLY A 168 32.98 -13.99 -21.21
CA GLY A 168 33.46 -15.21 -21.84
C GLY A 168 34.61 -14.90 -22.79
#